data_AF-A0A088EZX8-F1
#
_entry.id   AF-A0A088EZX8-F1
#
_cell.length_a   1.000
_cell.length_b   1.000
_cell.length_c   1.000
_cell.angle_alpha   90.00
_cell.angle_beta   90.00
_cell.angle_gamma   90.00
#
_symmetry.space_group_name_H-M   'P 1'
#
loop_
_entity.id
_entity.type
_entity.pdbx_description
1 polymer ?
#
loop_
_entity_poly.entity_id
_entity_poly.type
_entity_poly.pdbx_seq_one_letter_code
_entity_poly.pdbx_strand_id
1 'polypeptide(L)'
;MKINHFFAIITIDTNEFAGAIALWLIDLENEYAKLGYEMLPEFQGKALMDSALKLILNHSTTLNINHIEAKMHRVNLKLRKLAERN
;
A
#
# COMPACT_ATOMS: atom_id res chain seq x y z
N MET A 1 -0.04 18.55 13.57
CA MET A 1 1.23 17.77 13.67
C MET A 1 1.27 16.75 12.53
N LYS A 2 2.39 16.61 11.79
CA LYS A 2 2.49 15.63 10.68
C LYS A 2 3.29 14.41 11.13
N ILE A 3 2.68 13.23 11.06
CA ILE A 3 3.30 11.95 11.44
C ILE A 3 3.28 10.97 10.26
N ASN A 4 4.17 9.97 10.30
CA ASN A 4 4.24 8.91 9.30
C ASN A 4 4.28 7.57 10.03
N HIS A 5 3.60 6.56 9.49
CA HIS A 5 3.65 5.18 9.98
C HIS A 5 4.14 4.25 8.88
N PHE A 6 5.14 3.42 9.20
CA PHE A 6 5.80 2.51 8.26
C PHE A 6 5.66 1.08 8.76
N PHE A 7 5.27 0.18 7.85
CA PHE A 7 5.08 -1.23 8.17
C PHE A 7 5.80 -2.10 7.14
N ALA A 8 6.50 -3.10 7.64
CA ALA A 8 7.01 -4.20 6.82
C ALA A 8 5.92 -5.25 6.62
N ILE A 9 5.85 -5.82 5.42
CA ILE A 9 5.00 -6.97 5.11
C ILE A 9 5.89 -8.20 5.18
N ILE A 10 5.64 -9.06 6.14
CA ILE A 10 6.37 -10.31 6.35
C ILE A 10 5.43 -11.49 6.10
N THR A 11 5.89 -12.52 5.40
CA THR A 11 5.13 -13.75 5.20
C THR A 11 5.05 -14.55 6.50
N ILE A 12 3.90 -15.15 6.78
CA ILE A 12 3.66 -15.86 8.05
C ILE A 12 4.36 -17.23 8.06
N ASP A 13 4.41 -17.88 6.91
CA ASP A 13 4.94 -19.23 6.72
C ASP A 13 6.47 -19.26 6.66
N THR A 14 7.08 -18.35 5.90
CA THR A 14 8.53 -18.34 5.66
C THR A 14 9.28 -17.23 6.40
N ASN A 15 8.57 -16.30 7.04
CA ASN A 15 9.14 -15.12 7.69
C ASN A 15 10.03 -14.28 6.74
N GLU A 16 9.64 -14.24 5.46
CA GLU A 16 10.34 -13.49 4.42
C GLU A 16 9.79 -12.08 4.31
N PHE A 17 10.67 -11.12 4.03
CA PHE A 17 10.27 -9.76 3.72
C PHE A 17 9.65 -9.71 2.31
N ALA A 18 8.36 -9.39 2.23
CA ALA A 18 7.60 -9.34 0.99
C ALA A 18 7.43 -7.91 0.44
N GLY A 19 7.60 -6.89 1.27
CA GLY A 19 7.44 -5.49 0.88
C GLY A 19 7.13 -4.57 2.05
N ALA A 20 6.63 -3.39 1.75
CA ALA A 20 6.31 -2.37 2.75
C ALA A 20 5.01 -1.63 2.40
N ILE A 21 4.33 -1.14 3.43
CA ILE A 21 3.16 -0.29 3.33
C ILE A 21 3.25 0.83 4.37
N ALA A 22 2.81 2.03 4.02
CA ALA A 22 2.98 3.19 4.87
C ALA A 22 1.87 4.22 4.68
N LEU A 23 1.52 4.88 5.80
CA LEU A 23 0.73 6.10 5.82
C LEU A 23 1.68 7.28 6.02
N TRP A 24 1.75 8.13 5.02
CA TRP A 24 2.58 9.32 4.95
C TRP A 24 1.73 10.57 5.17
N LEU A 25 2.36 11.64 5.65
CA LEU A 25 1.74 12.95 5.81
C LEU A 25 0.39 12.87 6.53
N ILE A 26 0.32 12.07 7.60
CA ILE A 26 -0.89 11.96 8.40
C ILE A 26 -1.14 13.34 9.03
N ASP A 27 -2.29 13.89 8.70
CA ASP A 27 -2.80 15.15 9.18
C ASP A 27 -4.10 14.87 9.93
N LEU A 28 -4.00 14.79 11.25
CA LEU A 28 -5.13 14.47 12.14
C LEU A 28 -6.17 15.59 12.19
N GLU A 29 -5.77 16.84 11.90
CA GLU A 29 -6.68 17.99 11.91
C GLU A 29 -7.58 17.97 10.67
N ASN A 30 -7.03 17.53 9.53
CA ASN A 30 -7.74 17.42 8.26
C ASN A 30 -8.21 15.98 7.95
N GLU A 31 -8.10 15.06 8.91
CA GLU A 31 -8.49 13.65 8.77
C GLU A 31 -7.88 12.97 7.52
N TYR A 32 -6.65 13.34 7.18
CA TYR A 32 -6.00 13.04 5.90
C TYR A 32 -4.71 12.23 6.04
N ALA A 33 -4.45 11.33 5.09
CA ALA A 33 -3.14 10.71 4.92
C ALA A 33 -2.86 10.35 3.46
N LYS A 34 -1.59 10.13 3.13
CA LYS A 34 -1.16 9.52 1.87
C LYS A 34 -0.79 8.06 2.08
N LEU A 35 -1.27 7.18 1.22
CA LEU A 35 -0.90 5.78 1.22
C LEU A 35 0.20 5.52 0.19
N GLY A 36 1.28 4.90 0.64
CA GLY A 36 2.35 4.37 -0.21
C GLY A 36 2.58 2.90 0.10
N TYR A 37 2.85 2.09 -0.92
CA TYR A 37 3.17 0.69 -0.76
C TYR A 37 4.07 0.20 -1.87
N GLU A 38 4.82 -0.85 -1.58
CA GLU A 38 5.66 -1.56 -2.53
C GLU A 38 5.71 -3.04 -2.16
N MET A 39 5.80 -3.90 -3.18
CA MET A 39 5.87 -5.35 -3.02
C MET A 39 6.93 -5.90 -3.95
N LEU A 40 7.77 -6.78 -3.42
CA LEU A 40 8.78 -7.49 -4.19
C LEU A 40 8.09 -8.35 -5.28
N PRO A 41 8.63 -8.39 -6.52
CA PRO A 41 7.99 -9.07 -7.66
C PRO A 41 7.57 -10.52 -7.38
N GLU A 42 8.33 -11.25 -6.58
CA GLU A 42 8.12 -12.67 -6.25
C GLU A 42 6.88 -12.90 -5.37
N PHE A 43 6.40 -11.84 -4.71
CA PHE A 43 5.24 -11.86 -3.82
C PHE A 43 4.00 -11.18 -4.45
N GLN A 44 4.15 -10.56 -5.62
CA GLN A 44 3.03 -9.97 -6.36
C GLN A 44 2.05 -11.03 -6.89
N GLY A 45 0.78 -10.66 -7.01
CA GLY A 45 -0.27 -11.56 -7.53
C GLY A 45 -0.72 -12.66 -6.56
N LYS A 46 -0.21 -12.68 -5.33
CA LYS A 46 -0.56 -13.65 -4.28
C LYS A 46 -1.57 -13.13 -3.24
N ALA A 47 -2.33 -12.08 -3.56
CA ALA A 47 -3.27 -11.38 -2.67
C ALA A 47 -2.68 -10.82 -1.35
N LEU A 48 -1.36 -10.87 -1.16
CA LEU A 48 -0.68 -10.34 0.03
C LEU A 48 -0.89 -8.82 0.19
N MET A 49 -0.90 -8.08 -0.91
CA MET A 49 -1.11 -6.62 -0.87
C MET A 49 -2.54 -6.28 -0.45
N ASP A 50 -3.52 -7.07 -0.85
CA ASP A 50 -4.92 -6.84 -0.47
C ASP A 50 -5.12 -7.01 1.05
N SER A 51 -4.44 -8.00 1.64
CA SER A 51 -4.41 -8.20 3.10
C SER A 51 -3.73 -7.04 3.82
N ALA A 52 -2.55 -6.61 3.34
CA ALA A 52 -1.84 -5.47 3.91
C ALA A 52 -2.66 -4.17 3.80
N LEU A 53 -3.35 -3.97 2.67
CA LEU A 53 -4.21 -2.81 2.45
C LEU A 53 -5.39 -2.78 3.42
N LYS A 54 -6.06 -3.92 3.67
CA LYS A 54 -7.14 -3.99 4.67
C LYS A 54 -6.65 -3.61 6.06
N LEU A 55 -5.47 -4.08 6.45
CA LEU A 55 -4.89 -3.78 7.75
C LEU A 55 -4.55 -2.30 7.90
N ILE A 56 -3.94 -1.68 6.88
CA ILE A 56 -3.57 -0.26 6.96
C ILE A 56 -4.81 0.66 6.93
N LEU A 57 -5.87 0.28 6.22
CA LEU A 57 -7.15 1.02 6.20
C LEU A 57 -7.90 0.89 7.53
N ASN A 58 -7.84 -0.27 8.16
CA ASN A 58 -8.35 -0.42 9.52
C ASN A 58 -7.55 0.46 10.49
N HIS A 59 -6.22 0.44 10.39
CA HIS A 59 -5.35 1.31 11.20
C HIS A 59 -5.66 2.79 11.00
N SER A 60 -5.83 3.26 9.76
CA SER A 60 -6.19 4.66 9.49
C SER A 60 -7.53 5.05 10.12
N THR A 61 -8.49 4.13 10.14
CA THR A 61 -9.79 4.35 10.80
C THR A 61 -9.63 4.54 12.32
N THR A 62 -8.72 3.80 12.97
CA THR A 62 -8.42 4.01 14.40
C THR A 62 -7.77 5.36 14.70
N LEU A 63 -7.23 6.03 13.68
CA LEU A 63 -6.64 7.37 13.77
C LEU A 63 -7.63 8.48 13.36
N ASN A 64 -8.91 8.15 13.12
CA ASN A 64 -9.92 9.06 12.56
C ASN A 64 -9.50 9.69 11.22
N ILE A 65 -8.79 8.94 10.37
CA ILE A 65 -8.47 9.38 9.00
C ILE A 65 -9.58 8.91 8.06
N ASN A 66 -10.27 9.86 7.43
CA ASN A 66 -11.38 9.60 6.52
C ASN A 66 -11.01 9.82 5.04
N HIS A 67 -9.89 10.50 4.76
CA HIS A 67 -9.42 10.80 3.43
C HIS A 67 -8.01 10.25 3.20
N ILE A 68 -7.88 9.34 2.23
CA ILE A 68 -6.59 8.72 1.89
C ILE A 68 -6.29 8.90 0.41
N GLU A 69 -5.16 9.53 0.09
CA GLU A 69 -4.64 9.64 -1.26
C GLU A 69 -3.62 8.53 -1.51
N ALA A 70 -3.92 7.59 -2.40
CA ALA A 70 -2.99 6.52 -2.78
C ALA A 70 -2.20 6.90 -4.03
N LYS A 71 -0.89 7.05 -3.92
CA LYS A 71 -0.03 7.22 -5.11
C LYS A 71 0.41 5.85 -5.62
N MET A 72 -0.35 5.29 -6.55
CA MET A 72 0.05 4.05 -7.21
C MET A 72 1.12 4.33 -8.27
N HIS A 73 2.36 3.91 -8.06
CA HIS A 73 3.30 3.73 -9.17
C HIS A 73 2.86 2.51 -10.00
N ARG A 74 1.80 2.64 -10.80
CA ARG A 74 1.37 1.66 -11.81
C ARG A 74 2.30 1.70 -13.02
N VAL A 75 3.60 1.47 -12.85
CA VAL A 75 4.44 1.07 -14.00
C VAL A 75 4.40 -0.45 -14.05
N ASN A 76 3.77 -0.98 -15.11
CA ASN A 76 3.53 -2.40 -15.45
C ASN A 76 2.19 -3.05 -15.03
N LEU A 77 1.07 -2.34 -15.17
CA LEU A 77 -0.19 -3.03 -15.46
C LEU A 77 -0.22 -3.52 -16.90
N LYS A 78 0.50 -4.61 -17.24
CA LYS A 78 0.25 -5.56 -18.35
C LYS A 78 -0.17 -5.05 -19.77
N LEU A 79 -0.18 -3.75 -20.05
CA LEU A 79 -0.86 -3.11 -21.19
C LEU A 79 0.09 -2.25 -22.03
N ARG A 80 1.31 -2.73 -22.25
CA ARG A 80 2.01 -2.47 -23.52
C ARG A 80 1.82 -3.63 -24.51
N LYS A 81 1.55 -4.85 -24.04
CA LYS A 81 1.40 -6.04 -24.88
C LYS A 81 0.04 -6.22 -25.57
N LEU A 82 -0.97 -5.41 -25.24
CA LEU A 82 -2.27 -5.45 -25.91
C LEU A 82 -2.53 -4.24 -26.83
N ALA A 83 -1.67 -3.21 -26.79
CA ALA A 83 -1.83 -2.00 -27.61
C ALA A 83 -1.06 -2.04 -28.95
N GLU A 84 -0.26 -3.08 -29.23
CA GLU A 84 0.45 -3.28 -30.51
C GLU A 84 0.04 -4.58 -31.23
N ARG A 85 -1.12 -5.16 -30.89
CA ARG A 85 -1.82 -6.13 -31.77
C ARG A 85 -3.05 -5.47 -32.40
N ASN A 86 -2.80 -4.39 -33.15
CA ASN A 86 -3.62 -3.89 -34.26
C ASN A 86 -2.70 -3.13 -35.20
#